data_AF-A0AAV2PAM9-F1
#
_entry.id   AF-A0AAV2PAM9-F1
#
_cell.length_a   1.000
_cell.length_b   1.000
_cell.length_c   1.000
_cell.angle_alpha   90.00
_cell.angle_beta   90.00
_cell.angle_gamma   90.00
#
_symmetry.space_group_name_H-M   'P 1'
#
loop_
_entity.id
_entity.type
_entity.pdbx_description
1 polymer ?
#
loop_
_entity_poly.entity_id
_entity_poly.type
_entity_poly.pdbx_seq_one_letter_code
_entity_poly.pdbx_strand_id
1 'polypeptide(L)'
;MTIREEGRPATGGQWCGSAWGYTVYYSETPSINLTLYLLRLSEQGIGYNFDFKLSYKFLRRSEAHLRYGNSSMSTWRGELINGTYCDRVLTKCDTRACRLQSPNYPGVYPRNVTCYYRVEQNRAPVGHRALLAVSQRNSHKIHIKDQVVKYNRSQRVLRVWDQCNVVQDYLTVYDGI
;
A
#
# COMPACT_ATOMS: atom_id res chain seq x y z
N MET A 1 -0.10 7.57 -13.82
CA MET A 1 0.10 6.14 -14.09
C MET A 1 -0.93 5.31 -13.34
N THR A 2 -1.53 4.32 -14.00
CA THR A 2 -2.37 3.28 -13.36
C THR A 2 -1.81 1.91 -13.69
N ILE A 3 -1.99 0.97 -12.76
CA ILE A 3 -1.64 -0.44 -12.96
C ILE A 3 -2.86 -1.27 -12.62
N ARG A 4 -3.20 -2.23 -13.50
CA ARG A 4 -4.26 -3.23 -13.29
C ARG A 4 -3.66 -4.62 -13.41
N GLU A 5 -4.09 -5.53 -12.55
CA GLU A 5 -3.71 -6.94 -12.56
C GLU A 5 -4.83 -7.77 -13.18
N GLU A 6 -4.47 -8.71 -14.06
CA GLU A 6 -5.43 -9.61 -14.69
C GLU A 6 -6.19 -10.45 -13.65
N GLY A 7 -7.51 -10.52 -13.75
CA GLY A 7 -8.34 -11.28 -12.81
C GLY A 7 -8.47 -10.67 -11.41
N ARG A 8 -8.02 -9.42 -11.21
CA ARG A 8 -8.20 -8.68 -9.96
C ARG A 8 -9.07 -7.44 -10.14
N PRO A 9 -9.81 -7.02 -9.09
CA PRO A 9 -10.52 -5.75 -9.09
C PRO A 9 -9.57 -4.59 -9.34
N ALA A 10 -10.07 -3.56 -10.04
CA ALA A 10 -9.30 -2.35 -10.27
C ALA A 10 -8.99 -1.66 -8.94
N THR A 11 -7.75 -1.21 -8.77
CA THR A 11 -7.29 -0.52 -7.55
C THR A 11 -7.98 0.83 -7.32
N GLY A 12 -8.47 1.46 -8.39
CA GLY A 12 -8.90 2.87 -8.42
C GLY A 12 -7.75 3.87 -8.21
N GLY A 13 -6.61 3.41 -7.70
CA GLY A 13 -5.47 4.24 -7.34
C GLY A 13 -4.58 4.62 -8.51
N GLN A 14 -3.92 5.77 -8.36
CA GLN A 14 -3.06 6.37 -9.37
C GLN A 14 -1.73 6.82 -8.76
N TRP A 15 -0.66 6.79 -9.55
CA TRP A 15 0.63 7.38 -9.20
C TRP A 15 0.94 8.54 -10.13
N CYS A 16 1.45 9.63 -9.57
CA CYS A 16 1.92 10.81 -10.30
C CYS A 16 3.08 11.47 -9.54
N GLY A 17 3.77 12.40 -10.20
CA GLY A 17 4.91 13.12 -9.64
C GLY A 17 6.26 12.48 -9.97
N SER A 18 7.32 13.12 -9.47
CA SER A 18 8.70 12.68 -9.67
C SER A 18 9.08 11.61 -8.65
N ALA A 19 9.68 10.53 -9.11
CA ALA A 19 10.22 9.48 -8.25
C ALA A 19 11.63 9.11 -8.73
N TRP A 20 12.56 8.95 -7.79
CA TRP A 20 13.93 8.56 -8.05
C TRP A 20 14.29 7.34 -7.19
N GLY A 21 15.11 6.43 -7.73
CA GLY A 21 15.54 5.23 -7.02
C GLY A 21 14.61 4.02 -7.19
N TYR A 22 14.59 3.13 -6.19
CA TYR A 22 13.94 1.81 -6.27
C TYR A 22 12.43 1.88 -6.01
N THR A 23 11.66 2.23 -7.04
CA THR A 23 10.19 2.18 -7.04
C THR A 23 9.73 0.92 -7.75
N VAL A 24 9.24 -0.08 -7.01
CA VAL A 24 8.83 -1.37 -7.59
C VAL A 24 7.36 -1.68 -7.36
N TYR A 25 6.74 -2.34 -8.33
CA TYR A 25 5.41 -2.91 -8.21
C TYR A 25 5.52 -4.45 -8.17
N TYR A 26 4.86 -5.10 -7.23
CA TYR A 26 4.88 -6.55 -7.05
C TYR A 26 3.51 -7.14 -7.39
N SER A 27 3.35 -7.67 -8.60
CA SER A 27 2.11 -8.36 -9.00
C SER A 27 1.93 -9.69 -8.24
N GLU A 28 0.68 -10.03 -7.96
CA GLU A 28 0.30 -11.39 -7.52
C GLU A 28 -0.33 -12.19 -8.68
N THR A 29 -0.47 -11.58 -9.86
CA THR A 29 -0.97 -12.18 -11.08
C THR A 29 0.14 -12.36 -12.13
N PRO A 30 -0.05 -13.26 -13.11
CA PRO A 30 0.91 -13.47 -14.20
C PRO A 30 1.03 -12.29 -15.17
N SER A 31 0.01 -11.43 -15.24
CA SER A 31 -0.08 -10.31 -16.18
C SER A 31 -0.54 -9.02 -15.50
N ILE A 32 0.03 -7.90 -15.97
CA ILE A 32 -0.36 -6.54 -15.58
C ILE A 32 -0.56 -5.67 -16.81
N ASN A 33 -1.50 -4.74 -16.73
CA ASN A 33 -1.69 -3.66 -17.67
C ASN A 33 -1.27 -2.35 -17.01
N LEU A 34 -0.23 -1.71 -17.54
CA LEU A 34 0.23 -0.39 -17.11
C LEU A 34 -0.26 0.66 -18.11
N THR A 35 -0.90 1.71 -17.61
CA THR A 35 -1.37 2.83 -18.43
C THR A 35 -0.76 4.13 -17.95
N LEU A 36 -0.14 4.85 -18.87
CA LEU A 36 0.38 6.20 -18.65
C LEU A 36 -0.60 7.20 -19.27
N TYR A 37 -1.00 8.19 -18.48
CA TYR A 37 -1.81 9.31 -18.93
C TYR A 37 -0.94 10.56 -18.90
N LEU A 38 -0.72 11.17 -20.07
CA LEU A 38 0.02 12.41 -20.23
C LEU A 38 -0.93 13.43 -20.86
N LEU A 39 -1.45 14.36 -20.05
CA LEU A 39 -2.47 15.31 -20.48
C LEU A 39 -1.87 16.60 -21.05
N ARG A 40 -0.80 17.12 -20.44
CA ARG A 40 -0.11 18.33 -20.88
C ARG A 40 1.39 18.20 -20.57
N LEU A 41 2.23 18.47 -21.57
CA LEU A 41 3.67 18.63 -21.39
C LEU A 41 3.96 20.07 -20.97
N SER A 42 4.96 20.26 -20.10
CA SER A 42 5.42 21.61 -19.75
C SER A 42 5.93 22.31 -21.01
N GLU A 43 5.36 23.47 -21.35
CA GLU A 43 5.84 24.33 -22.44
C GLU A 43 6.97 25.27 -21.98
N GLN A 44 7.22 25.37 -20.67
CA GLN A 44 8.19 26.29 -20.06
C GLN A 44 9.30 25.51 -19.35
N GLY A 45 10.38 25.22 -20.08
CA GLY A 45 11.60 24.65 -19.50
C GLY A 45 12.61 24.23 -20.55
N ILE A 46 13.86 24.69 -20.42
CA ILE A 46 15.01 24.19 -21.18
C ILE A 46 15.40 22.83 -20.55
N GLY A 47 14.81 21.73 -21.05
CA GLY A 47 15.25 20.35 -20.73
C GLY A 47 14.28 19.50 -19.91
N TYR A 48 14.03 18.28 -20.40
CA TYR A 48 13.24 17.15 -19.85
C TYR A 48 11.80 17.45 -19.36
N ASN A 49 10.81 17.23 -20.24
CA ASN A 49 9.39 17.42 -19.90
C ASN A 49 8.70 16.18 -19.33
N PHE A 50 9.15 14.98 -19.69
CA PHE A 50 8.66 13.70 -19.19
C PHE A 50 9.69 12.61 -19.48
N ASP A 51 10.12 11.88 -18.46
CA ASP A 51 10.95 10.69 -18.60
C ASP A 51 10.29 9.52 -17.86
N PHE A 52 10.28 8.34 -18.49
CA PHE A 52 9.70 7.14 -17.93
C PHE A 52 10.52 5.92 -18.35
N LYS A 53 11.14 5.28 -17.37
CA LYS A 53 11.89 4.04 -17.54
C LYS A 53 11.20 2.90 -16.82
N LEU A 54 10.93 1.83 -17.55
CA LEU A 54 10.37 0.58 -17.02
C LEU A 54 11.34 -0.57 -17.24
N SER A 55 11.49 -1.41 -16.23
CA SER A 55 12.15 -2.70 -16.34
C SER A 55 11.37 -3.71 -15.53
N TYR A 56 11.29 -4.95 -16.00
CA TYR A 56 10.56 -6.02 -15.32
C TYR A 56 11.44 -7.26 -15.17
N LYS A 57 11.07 -8.10 -14.21
CA LYS A 57 11.60 -9.44 -14.05
C LYS A 57 10.53 -10.33 -13.43
N PHE A 58 10.57 -11.61 -13.75
CA PHE A 58 9.80 -12.61 -13.02
C PHE A 58 10.53 -12.96 -11.72
N LEU A 59 9.78 -13.13 -10.65
CA LEU A 59 10.30 -13.50 -9.33
C LEU A 59 9.50 -14.68 -8.79
N ARG A 60 10.19 -15.74 -8.37
CA ARG A 60 9.49 -16.90 -7.80
C ARG A 60 8.92 -16.53 -6.44
N ARG A 61 7.76 -17.10 -6.09
CA ARG A 61 7.13 -16.87 -4.78
C ARG A 61 8.07 -17.19 -3.62
N SER A 62 8.91 -18.23 -3.76
CA SER A 62 9.90 -18.63 -2.75
C SER A 62 11.04 -17.63 -2.57
N GLU A 63 11.39 -16.86 -3.62
CA GLU A 63 12.47 -15.86 -3.60
C GLU A 63 11.99 -14.50 -3.07
N ALA A 64 10.68 -14.31 -2.97
CA ALA A 64 10.06 -13.08 -2.49
C ALA A 64 10.01 -13.01 -0.96
N HIS A 65 11.17 -13.14 -0.33
CA HIS A 65 11.34 -13.26 1.11
C HIS A 65 10.77 -12.08 1.90
N LEU A 66 10.88 -10.85 1.37
CA LEU A 66 10.32 -9.67 2.01
C LEU A 66 8.79 -9.72 2.10
N ARG A 67 8.12 -10.37 1.12
CA ARG A 67 6.67 -10.44 1.04
C ARG A 67 6.11 -11.67 1.76
N TYR A 68 6.70 -12.84 1.51
CA TYR A 68 6.16 -14.13 1.97
C TYR A 68 6.96 -14.78 3.11
N GLY A 69 8.06 -14.17 3.56
CA GLY A 69 8.98 -14.79 4.50
C GLY A 69 9.93 -15.79 3.82
N ASN A 70 10.76 -16.45 4.61
CA ASN A 70 11.70 -17.48 4.14
C ASN A 70 11.18 -18.89 4.49
N SER A 71 11.95 -19.91 4.13
CA SER A 71 11.61 -21.32 4.39
C SER A 71 11.43 -21.63 5.88
N SER A 72 12.22 -21.00 6.75
CA SER A 72 12.18 -21.21 8.21
C SER A 72 11.05 -20.42 8.90
N MET A 73 10.62 -19.30 8.32
CA MET A 73 9.62 -18.39 8.88
C MET A 73 8.78 -17.78 7.76
N SER A 74 7.77 -18.53 7.32
CA SER A 74 6.78 -18.05 6.37
C SER A 74 5.84 -17.04 7.04
N THR A 75 5.48 -15.97 6.34
CA THR A 75 4.54 -14.97 6.85
C THR A 75 3.21 -15.11 6.16
N TRP A 76 2.15 -15.29 6.94
CA TRP A 76 0.80 -15.38 6.44
C TRP A 76 0.12 -14.02 6.45
N ARG A 77 -0.44 -13.61 5.31
CA ARG A 77 -0.94 -12.24 5.10
C ARG A 77 -2.46 -12.12 5.21
N GLY A 78 -3.15 -13.21 5.56
CA GLY A 78 -4.61 -13.30 5.51
C GLY A 78 -5.15 -13.69 4.13
N GLU A 79 -6.39 -14.15 4.12
CA GLU A 79 -7.15 -14.50 2.91
C GLU A 79 -7.67 -13.22 2.25
N LEU A 80 -7.56 -13.14 0.92
CA LEU A 80 -8.10 -12.02 0.16
C LEU A 80 -9.64 -12.14 0.12
N ILE A 81 -10.35 -11.05 0.43
CA ILE A 81 -11.80 -11.01 0.28
C ILE A 81 -12.16 -10.91 -1.20
N ASN A 82 -13.00 -11.83 -1.67
CA ASN A 82 -13.45 -11.86 -3.06
C ASN A 82 -14.10 -10.54 -3.49
N GLY A 83 -13.80 -10.08 -4.70
CA GLY A 83 -14.31 -8.82 -5.24
C GLY A 83 -13.60 -7.57 -4.71
N THR A 84 -12.67 -7.71 -3.76
CA THR A 84 -11.87 -6.59 -3.24
C THR A 84 -10.45 -6.60 -3.81
N TYR A 85 -9.81 -5.44 -3.89
CA TYR A 85 -8.41 -5.37 -4.35
C TYR A 85 -7.44 -5.90 -3.30
N CYS A 86 -7.63 -5.51 -2.04
CA CYS A 86 -6.64 -5.66 -0.98
C CYS A 86 -7.22 -6.00 0.39
N ASP A 87 -8.54 -6.18 0.52
CA ASP A 87 -9.14 -6.47 1.82
C ASP A 87 -8.79 -7.90 2.22
N ARG A 88 -8.43 -8.07 3.49
CA ARG A 88 -7.97 -9.38 3.97
C ARG A 88 -8.56 -9.73 5.32
N VAL A 89 -8.82 -11.02 5.49
CA VAL A 89 -9.18 -11.62 6.78
C VAL A 89 -7.98 -12.38 7.34
N LEU A 90 -7.53 -12.00 8.53
CA LEU A 90 -6.46 -12.64 9.27
C LEU A 90 -7.07 -13.39 10.45
N THR A 91 -7.11 -14.71 10.37
CA THR A 91 -7.64 -15.61 11.41
C THR A 91 -6.51 -16.37 12.10
N LYS A 92 -6.69 -16.74 13.37
CA LYS A 92 -5.77 -17.64 14.09
C LYS A 92 -4.34 -17.09 14.17
N CYS A 93 -4.21 -15.80 14.42
CA CYS A 93 -2.90 -15.12 14.53
C CYS A 93 -2.16 -15.45 15.84
N ASP A 94 -2.82 -16.17 16.75
CA ASP A 94 -2.24 -16.82 17.92
C ASP A 94 -1.40 -18.06 17.56
N THR A 95 -1.75 -18.76 16.49
CA THR A 95 -1.11 -20.02 16.06
C THR A 95 -0.42 -19.92 14.70
N ARG A 96 -0.61 -18.81 13.98
CA ARG A 96 0.03 -18.52 12.69
C ARG A 96 0.79 -17.21 12.77
N ALA A 97 1.94 -17.14 12.09
CA ALA A 97 2.70 -15.91 11.93
C ALA A 97 1.98 -14.93 10.98
N CYS A 98 0.94 -14.27 11.49
CA CYS A 98 0.22 -13.23 10.78
C CYS A 98 1.10 -12.01 10.55
N ARG A 99 1.05 -11.47 9.33
CA ARG A 99 1.74 -10.23 8.99
C ARG A 99 0.82 -9.31 8.20
N LEU A 100 0.40 -8.23 8.86
CA LEU A 100 -0.24 -7.11 8.18
C LEU A 100 0.81 -6.34 7.39
N GLN A 101 0.53 -6.11 6.13
CA GLN A 101 1.40 -5.37 5.22
C GLN A 101 0.54 -4.45 4.38
N SER A 102 1.06 -3.26 4.05
CA SER A 102 0.43 -2.39 3.07
C SER A 102 0.20 -3.13 1.75
N PRO A 103 -0.80 -2.72 0.94
CA PRO A 103 -1.00 -3.29 -0.37
C PRO A 103 0.31 -3.22 -1.15
N ASN A 104 0.65 -4.27 -1.87
CA ASN A 104 1.87 -4.32 -2.67
C ASN A 104 3.24 -4.34 -1.94
N TYR A 105 3.33 -4.33 -0.60
CA TYR A 105 4.62 -4.45 0.12
C TYR A 105 5.49 -5.62 -0.41
N PRO A 106 6.80 -5.45 -0.63
CA PRO A 106 7.64 -4.27 -0.34
C PRO A 106 7.62 -3.19 -1.44
N GLY A 107 6.77 -3.33 -2.44
CA GLY A 107 6.58 -2.34 -3.49
C GLY A 107 5.69 -1.17 -3.10
N VAL A 108 5.46 -0.27 -4.06
CA VAL A 108 4.65 0.94 -3.87
C VAL A 108 3.16 0.60 -3.90
N TYR A 109 2.44 1.02 -2.86
CA TYR A 109 0.99 0.87 -2.81
C TYR A 109 0.30 1.94 -3.66
N PRO A 110 -0.87 1.65 -4.25
CA PRO A 110 -1.68 2.65 -4.94
C PRO A 110 -2.09 3.77 -3.98
N ARG A 111 -2.05 5.02 -4.42
CA ARG A 111 -2.66 6.14 -3.68
C ARG A 111 -4.17 6.13 -3.91
N ASN A 112 -4.94 6.68 -2.97
CA ASN A 112 -6.40 6.71 -3.04
C ASN A 112 -7.06 5.31 -3.09
N VAL A 113 -6.53 4.37 -2.29
CA VAL A 113 -7.13 3.05 -2.07
C VAL A 113 -7.41 2.90 -0.57
N THR A 114 -8.54 2.29 -0.23
CA THR A 114 -8.86 1.90 1.14
C THR A 114 -8.84 0.38 1.20
N CYS A 115 -8.12 -0.17 2.18
CA CYS A 115 -7.98 -1.61 2.37
C CYS A 115 -8.36 -1.97 3.79
N TYR A 116 -9.31 -2.89 3.93
CA TYR A 116 -9.80 -3.37 5.22
C TYR A 116 -9.08 -4.66 5.60
N TYR A 117 -8.36 -4.63 6.71
CA TYR A 117 -7.72 -5.80 7.30
C TYR A 117 -8.49 -6.20 8.54
N ARG A 118 -9.23 -7.30 8.46
CA ARG A 118 -10.03 -7.82 9.57
C ARG A 118 -9.25 -8.89 10.30
N VAL A 119 -8.86 -8.61 11.54
CA VAL A 119 -8.19 -9.59 12.41
C VAL A 119 -9.26 -10.26 13.26
N GLU A 120 -9.49 -11.55 13.02
CA GLU A 120 -10.53 -12.32 13.71
C GLU A 120 -9.92 -13.34 14.66
N GLN A 121 -10.31 -13.23 15.93
CA GLN A 121 -9.99 -14.21 16.97
C GLN A 121 -11.27 -14.58 17.71
N ASN A 122 -11.87 -15.72 17.34
CA ASN A 122 -13.16 -16.15 17.90
C ASN A 122 -13.08 -16.57 19.37
N ARG A 123 -11.89 -16.93 19.86
CA ARG A 123 -11.65 -17.30 21.27
C ARG A 123 -10.31 -16.75 21.73
N ALA A 124 -10.32 -15.94 22.78
CA ALA A 124 -9.10 -15.56 23.48
C ALA A 124 -8.56 -16.78 24.25
N PRO A 125 -7.23 -17.03 24.26
CA PRO A 125 -6.64 -18.01 25.15
C PRO A 125 -7.01 -17.75 26.61
N VAL A 126 -7.14 -18.82 27.41
CA VAL A 126 -7.53 -18.71 28.82
C VAL A 126 -6.58 -17.77 29.57
N GLY A 127 -7.15 -16.83 30.33
CA GLY A 127 -6.38 -15.84 31.10
C GLY A 127 -5.78 -14.68 30.29
N HIS A 128 -6.00 -14.62 28.97
CA HIS A 128 -5.45 -13.59 28.11
C HIS A 128 -6.52 -12.59 27.64
N ARG A 129 -6.09 -11.38 27.28
CA ARG A 129 -6.91 -10.34 26.65
C ARG A 129 -6.34 -9.97 25.29
N ALA A 130 -7.19 -9.54 24.37
CA ALA A 130 -6.73 -9.05 23.07
C ALA A 130 -5.96 -7.73 23.26
N LEU A 131 -4.77 -7.65 22.66
CA LEU A 131 -3.97 -6.44 22.59
C LEU A 131 -3.55 -6.24 21.13
N LEU A 132 -3.91 -5.09 20.56
CA LEU A 132 -3.40 -4.69 19.25
C LEU A 132 -2.32 -3.63 19.45
N ALA A 133 -1.10 -3.95 19.02
CA ALA A 133 0.01 -3.01 18.98
C ALA A 133 0.44 -2.81 17.53
N VAL A 134 0.42 -1.56 17.07
CA VAL A 134 0.91 -1.19 15.74
C VAL A 134 2.33 -0.68 15.91
N SER A 135 3.29 -1.36 15.30
CA SER A 135 4.69 -0.93 15.35
C SER A 135 5.34 -1.03 13.98
N GLN A 136 6.17 -0.03 13.67
CA GLN A 136 7.04 -0.03 12.51
C GLN A 136 8.41 0.47 12.94
N ARG A 137 9.39 -0.45 12.94
CA ARG A 137 10.76 -0.13 13.37
C ARG A 137 11.44 0.91 12.47
N ASN A 138 11.02 0.98 11.21
CA ASN A 138 11.58 1.90 10.23
C ASN A 138 10.64 3.11 10.06
N SER A 139 10.95 4.23 10.70
CA SER A 139 10.13 5.45 10.63
C SER A 139 9.80 5.93 9.21
N HIS A 140 10.65 5.66 8.22
CA HIS A 140 10.40 5.98 6.81
C HIS A 140 9.37 5.07 6.11
N LYS A 141 8.97 3.94 6.73
CA LYS A 141 8.00 3.00 6.16
C LYS A 141 6.56 3.31 6.53
N ILE A 142 6.34 4.17 7.53
CA ILE A 142 5.01 4.60 7.98
C ILE A 142 5.10 6.08 8.34
N HIS A 143 4.31 6.91 7.66
CA HIS A 143 4.20 8.34 7.96
C HIS A 143 2.84 8.63 8.63
N ILE A 144 2.71 8.25 9.91
CA ILE A 144 1.57 8.62 10.76
C ILE A 144 1.93 9.93 11.46
N LYS A 145 1.26 11.04 11.12
CA LYS A 145 1.30 12.25 11.96
C LYS A 145 0.09 12.22 12.89
N ASP A 146 0.36 12.33 14.18
CA ASP A 146 -0.62 12.36 15.28
C ASP A 146 -1.41 13.68 15.34
N GLN A 147 -1.01 14.68 14.54
CA GLN A 147 -1.70 15.96 14.47
C GLN A 147 -2.59 16.01 13.24
N VAL A 148 -3.90 15.99 13.48
CA VAL A 148 -4.92 16.45 12.53
C VAL A 148 -4.46 17.80 11.98
N VAL A 149 -3.95 17.81 10.75
CA VAL A 149 -3.71 19.06 10.04
C VAL A 149 -5.10 19.67 9.86
N LYS A 150 -5.41 20.71 10.64
CA LYS A 150 -6.64 21.50 10.48
C LYS A 150 -6.62 22.07 9.07
N TYR A 151 -7.24 21.36 8.13
CA TYR A 151 -7.44 21.87 6.78
C TYR A 151 -8.32 23.11 6.88
N ASN A 152 -7.72 24.28 6.71
CA ASN A 152 -8.46 25.53 6.63
C ASN A 152 -9.19 25.55 5.28
N ARG A 153 -10.46 25.11 5.27
CA ARG A 153 -11.32 25.02 4.08
C ARG A 153 -11.53 26.37 3.36
N SER A 154 -11.14 27.47 4.00
CA SER A 154 -11.24 28.84 3.51
C SER A 154 -10.17 29.22 2.47
N GLN A 155 -9.06 28.47 2.37
CA GLN A 155 -8.00 28.73 1.39
C GLN A 155 -8.06 27.74 0.23
N ARG A 156 -8.95 27.99 -0.73
CA ARG A 156 -8.89 27.34 -2.05
C ARG A 156 -7.78 27.98 -2.88
N VAL A 157 -6.54 27.61 -2.60
CA VAL A 157 -5.35 28.03 -3.38
C VAL A 157 -4.80 26.82 -4.10
N LEU A 158 -4.57 26.94 -5.43
CA LEU A 158 -3.86 25.93 -6.21
C LEU A 158 -2.43 25.86 -5.70
N ARG A 159 -2.10 24.77 -5.00
CA ARG A 159 -0.76 24.46 -4.52
C ARG A 159 -0.11 23.53 -5.54
N VAL A 160 1.15 23.79 -5.90
CA VAL A 160 1.91 22.98 -6.85
C VAL A 160 3.09 22.35 -6.11
N TRP A 161 3.38 21.08 -6.41
CA TRP A 161 4.56 20.36 -5.93
C TRP A 161 4.79 20.39 -4.41
N ASP A 162 5.76 21.18 -3.97
CA ASP A 162 6.22 21.37 -2.59
C ASP A 162 5.22 22.11 -1.69
N GLN A 163 4.25 22.80 -2.30
CA GLN A 163 3.19 23.51 -1.58
C GLN A 163 2.00 22.61 -1.24
N CYS A 164 1.91 21.41 -1.82
CA CYS A 164 0.84 20.46 -1.53
C CYS A 164 0.98 19.91 -0.11
N ASN A 165 -0.10 19.92 0.65
CA ASN A 165 -0.14 19.20 1.93
C ASN A 165 0.19 17.73 1.64
N VAL A 166 1.22 17.20 2.30
CA VAL A 166 1.59 15.78 2.22
C VAL A 166 0.34 14.97 2.53
N VAL A 167 -0.16 14.20 1.55
CA VAL A 167 -1.27 13.27 1.78
C VAL A 167 -0.79 12.25 2.80
N GLN A 168 -1.31 12.35 4.01
CA GLN A 168 -0.90 11.56 5.16
C GLN A 168 -1.61 10.20 5.12
N ASP A 169 -0.87 9.15 5.43
CA ASP A 169 -1.48 7.86 5.68
C ASP A 169 -2.00 7.86 7.11
N TYR A 170 -3.19 7.33 7.33
CA TYR A 170 -3.76 7.15 8.66
C TYR A 170 -4.17 5.69 8.84
N LEU A 171 -4.07 5.21 10.07
CA LEU A 171 -4.59 3.92 10.47
C LEU A 171 -5.77 4.19 11.40
N THR A 172 -6.93 3.65 11.06
CA THR A 172 -8.09 3.65 11.97
C THR A 172 -8.35 2.24 12.43
N VAL A 173 -8.46 2.05 13.73
CA VAL A 173 -8.76 0.76 14.37
C VAL A 173 -10.18 0.86 14.93
N TYR A 174 -11.00 -0.13 14.58
CA TYR A 174 -12.36 -0.29 15.06
C TYR A 174 -12.45 -1.61 15.82
N ASP A 175 -13.24 -1.65 16.89
CA ASP A 175 -13.51 -2.86 17.68
C ASP A 175 -14.56 -3.78 17.02
N GLY A 176 -15.16 -3.35 15.92
CA GLY A 176 -16.08 -4.14 15.09
C GLY A 176 -17.54 -4.10 15.56
N ILE A 177 -17.89 -3.17 16.45
CA ILE A 177 -19.26 -2.89 16.91
C ILE A 177 -19.79 -1.62 16.21
#